data_AF-A0A923QK25-F1
#
_entry.id   AF-A0A923QK25-F1
#
_cell.length_a   1.000
_cell.length_b   1.000
_cell.length_c   1.000
_cell.angle_alpha   90.00
_cell.angle_beta   90.00
_cell.angle_gamma   90.00
#
_symmetry.space_group_name_H-M   'P 1'
#
loop_
_entity.id
_entity.type
_entity.pdbx_description
1 polymer ?
#
loop_
_entity_poly.entity_id
_entity_poly.type
_entity_poly.pdbx_seq_one_letter_code
_entity_poly.pdbx_strand_id
1 'polypeptide(L)'
;MYKISSLPLFKYLIGIFLSLSLLTSSTQKIYAQTADSKGKDFWLMFNSNYNNNPTLTLFITSAVNTSGVVTVPGIGFSAPYTIAANAVTPVFIPSTVANHISNVVDNKGIHVTAEEEVTVYGLNKIPFTTDAFLGLPADVLGTEYIILNYRAGEIGIVATQNNTVVTITPTITTFTRTAGKSFSITLNQGQTYELENTGTELDFTGTIINSNKPIGVMGAVRCANMQRGAGSCDFICEMLPPTNTFGKKFAAIPLNVKNNGDTWRFLASQNNTIIKINGIAQAPINRGNFLEKVLLTQSMIESDKPILVAQYANGSAYTENRGDPFMMLIPSLEQFLASYTLTTVSGFETNYINIVAPNAVVGLLTLDGDPVSASKYKSIGASGFSSAQIQVSEGWHSLDAKLAFGAFQYGFNSDDSYGFPGGQSFSSIASVSAVTIATPGATAPINTAACFTALVKDQYNKPVSDVRVDFISKSKNNASIGYATTNASGTADFCYNGAIIGTDTITASVGSLNDAATFIRTNPAHSLRFNGQSNIGKIDIGEADLFIHQIKTYPNPAKNYVDVRWNAIFSKTDIILNVYDVSGKLAMTLKPGKTNMKRLDVSGLGNGLYLLKVVSNSQTVESAKIVIQK
;
A
#
# COMPACT_ATOMS: atom_id res chain seq x y z
N MET A 1 38.87 -17.79 79.58
CA MET A 1 39.69 -19.02 79.42
C MET A 1 40.03 -19.17 77.94
N TYR A 2 41.34 -19.22 77.65
CA TYR A 2 42.09 -19.28 76.38
C TYR A 2 41.50 -20.15 75.24
N LYS A 3 41.70 -19.92 73.94
CA LYS A 3 42.97 -19.73 73.17
C LYS A 3 42.71 -19.04 71.80
N ILE A 4 43.45 -17.99 71.44
CA ILE A 4 44.67 -17.91 70.58
C ILE A 4 44.40 -17.39 69.15
N SER A 5 45.17 -16.33 68.87
CA SER A 5 45.50 -15.59 67.65
C SER A 5 45.94 -16.38 66.41
N SER A 6 45.64 -15.85 65.22
CA SER A 6 46.65 -15.47 64.20
C SER A 6 46.02 -14.75 62.97
N LEU A 7 46.42 -13.49 62.74
CA LEU A 7 46.45 -12.79 61.43
C LEU A 7 47.72 -13.24 60.63
N PRO A 8 48.08 -12.75 59.41
CA PRO A 8 47.32 -12.16 58.27
C PRO A 8 47.83 -12.61 56.85
N LEU A 9 47.03 -12.43 55.79
CA LEU A 9 47.46 -12.28 54.37
C LEU A 9 46.23 -11.67 53.64
N PHE A 10 46.23 -10.63 52.79
CA PHE A 10 47.26 -9.97 51.99
C PHE A 10 46.66 -8.66 51.41
N LYS A 11 47.42 -7.58 51.53
CA LYS A 11 47.62 -6.41 50.62
C LYS A 11 46.48 -5.87 49.73
N TYR A 12 46.23 -4.56 49.93
CA TYR A 12 46.16 -3.48 48.92
C TYR A 12 45.52 -3.78 47.55
N LEU A 13 44.38 -3.12 47.25
CA LEU A 13 44.36 -1.91 46.41
C LEU A 13 42.93 -1.39 46.26
N ILE A 14 42.70 -0.20 46.83
CA ILE A 14 41.63 0.71 46.46
C ILE A 14 41.92 1.14 45.01
N GLY A 15 41.18 0.56 44.07
CA GLY A 15 41.25 0.86 42.65
C GLY A 15 39.88 1.25 42.14
N ILE A 16 39.78 2.52 41.74
CA ILE A 16 38.66 3.12 41.03
C ILE A 16 38.23 2.20 39.88
N PHE A 17 37.05 1.59 39.98
CA PHE A 17 36.31 1.09 38.83
C PHE A 17 35.05 1.93 38.67
N LEU A 18 35.22 3.03 37.95
CA LEU A 18 34.15 3.64 37.17
C LEU A 18 33.74 2.60 36.10
N SER A 19 32.85 1.67 36.45
CA SER A 19 32.18 0.87 35.42
C SER A 19 31.10 1.74 34.80
N LEU A 20 31.47 2.32 33.66
CA LEU A 20 30.62 2.95 32.68
C LEU A 20 29.53 1.94 32.24
N SER A 21 28.44 1.83 33.00
CA SER A 21 27.22 1.21 32.50
C SER A 21 26.61 2.20 31.51
N LEU A 22 27.00 2.08 30.24
CA LEU A 22 26.20 2.61 29.14
C LEU A 22 24.80 1.99 29.31
N LEU A 23 23.86 2.77 29.84
CA LEU A 23 22.46 2.55 29.54
C LEU A 23 22.33 2.80 28.03
N THR A 24 22.44 1.74 27.24
CA THR A 24 21.77 1.71 25.95
C THR A 24 20.29 1.71 26.26
N SER A 25 19.73 2.90 26.48
CA SER A 25 18.30 3.13 26.31
C SER A 25 18.02 2.86 24.84
N SER A 26 17.76 1.59 24.51
CA SER A 26 17.08 1.26 23.27
C SER A 26 15.73 1.96 23.37
N THR A 27 15.59 3.10 22.70
CA THR A 27 14.29 3.66 22.40
C THR A 27 13.59 2.60 21.56
N GLN A 28 12.83 1.70 22.19
CA GLN A 28 11.85 0.92 21.47
C GLN A 28 10.88 1.96 20.91
N LYS A 29 10.94 2.16 19.58
CA LYS A 29 9.88 2.85 18.88
C LYS A 29 8.62 2.02 19.11
N ILE A 30 7.75 2.47 20.00
CA ILE A 30 6.40 1.96 20.10
C ILE A 30 5.72 2.49 18.84
N TYR A 31 5.71 1.68 17.79
CA TYR A 31 4.83 1.91 16.66
C TYR A 31 3.42 1.56 17.16
N ALA A 32 2.50 2.51 17.09
CA ALA A 32 1.09 2.15 17.14
C ALA A 32 0.82 1.17 15.99
N GLN A 33 0.03 0.12 16.25
CA GLN A 33 -0.37 -0.79 15.18
C GLN A 33 -1.16 0.00 14.14
N THR A 34 -0.86 -0.23 12.87
CA THR A 34 -1.57 0.45 11.78
C THR A 34 -2.99 -0.08 11.79
N ALA A 35 -4.00 0.80 11.89
CA ALA A 35 -5.39 0.37 11.81
C ALA A 35 -5.70 -0.16 10.40
N ASP A 36 -5.55 -1.46 10.18
CA ASP A 36 -5.84 -2.17 8.94
C ASP A 36 -6.52 -3.52 9.22
N SER A 37 -6.74 -4.35 8.20
CA SER A 37 -7.39 -5.66 8.37
C SER A 37 -6.49 -6.74 9.01
N LYS A 38 -5.32 -6.38 9.51
CA LYS A 38 -4.38 -7.25 10.21
C LYS A 38 -4.40 -6.88 11.70
N GLY A 39 -4.50 -7.89 12.56
CA GLY A 39 -4.52 -7.66 13.99
C GLY A 39 -4.19 -8.90 14.79
N LYS A 40 -4.10 -8.74 16.11
CA LYS A 40 -3.79 -9.83 17.05
C LYS A 40 -4.99 -10.28 17.88
N ASP A 41 -6.08 -9.51 17.85
CA ASP A 41 -7.28 -9.71 18.66
C ASP A 41 -8.52 -9.44 17.81
N PHE A 42 -9.46 -10.38 17.76
CA PHE A 42 -10.70 -10.24 17.00
C PHE A 42 -11.88 -10.74 17.83
N TRP A 43 -12.98 -9.97 17.80
CA TRP A 43 -14.29 -10.42 18.24
C TRP A 43 -15.23 -10.48 17.05
N LEU A 44 -15.63 -11.70 16.69
CA LEU A 44 -16.41 -12.00 15.49
C LEU A 44 -17.72 -12.72 15.84
N MET A 45 -18.64 -12.79 14.89
CA MET A 45 -19.82 -13.63 14.95
C MET A 45 -20.22 -14.09 13.54
N PHE A 46 -21.02 -15.15 13.47
CA PHE A 46 -21.73 -15.55 12.25
C PHE A 46 -23.22 -15.30 12.45
N ASN A 47 -23.87 -14.66 11.48
CA ASN A 47 -25.33 -14.59 11.44
C ASN A 47 -25.95 -15.92 11.03
N SER A 48 -27.25 -16.07 11.30
CA SER A 48 -28.04 -17.24 10.92
C SER A 48 -28.08 -17.41 9.40
N ASN A 49 -27.68 -18.57 8.88
CA ASN A 49 -27.85 -18.88 7.45
C ASN A 49 -29.30 -19.36 7.18
N TYR A 50 -29.65 -19.71 5.94
CA TYR A 50 -30.97 -20.20 5.53
C TYR A 50 -31.48 -21.34 6.41
N ASN A 51 -30.58 -22.24 6.85
CA ASN A 51 -30.86 -23.28 7.83
C ASN A 51 -29.82 -23.32 8.96
N ASN A 52 -30.08 -24.15 9.97
CA ASN A 52 -29.36 -24.14 11.25
C ASN A 52 -28.13 -25.08 11.31
N ASN A 53 -27.66 -25.59 10.17
CA ASN A 53 -26.51 -26.52 10.13
C ASN A 53 -25.41 -26.09 9.14
N PRO A 54 -24.90 -24.85 9.20
CA PRO A 54 -23.81 -24.43 8.34
C PRO A 54 -22.48 -25.07 8.70
N THR A 55 -21.60 -25.20 7.70
CA THR A 55 -20.16 -25.34 7.90
C THR A 55 -19.58 -23.94 8.09
N LEU A 56 -19.12 -23.66 9.31
CA LEU A 56 -18.51 -22.39 9.66
C LEU A 56 -16.98 -22.56 9.68
N THR A 57 -16.28 -21.70 8.95
CA THR A 57 -14.82 -21.74 8.88
C THR A 57 -14.24 -20.34 9.05
N LEU A 58 -13.21 -20.21 9.88
CA LEU A 58 -12.33 -19.05 9.85
C LEU A 58 -11.07 -19.42 9.06
N PHE A 59 -10.79 -18.71 7.99
CA PHE A 59 -9.51 -18.79 7.29
C PHE A 59 -8.58 -17.71 7.84
N ILE A 60 -7.47 -18.13 8.44
CA ILE A 60 -6.54 -17.23 9.12
C ILE A 60 -5.20 -17.25 8.39
N THR A 61 -4.65 -16.08 8.08
CA THR A 61 -3.40 -15.92 7.33
C THR A 61 -2.47 -14.89 7.94
N SER A 62 -1.16 -15.04 7.73
CA SER A 62 -0.15 -14.09 8.17
C SER A 62 1.05 -14.06 7.23
N ALA A 63 1.74 -12.93 7.14
CA ALA A 63 2.99 -12.79 6.40
C ALA A 63 4.19 -13.46 7.10
N VAL A 64 4.04 -13.85 8.37
CA VAL A 64 5.08 -14.47 9.19
C VAL A 64 4.57 -15.76 9.84
N ASN A 65 5.50 -16.58 10.33
CA ASN A 65 5.12 -17.71 11.17
C ASN A 65 4.50 -17.17 12.46
N THR A 66 3.33 -17.69 12.83
CA THR A 66 2.61 -17.25 14.03
C THR A 66 1.72 -18.37 14.55
N SER A 67 1.27 -18.22 15.79
CA SER A 67 0.30 -19.13 16.40
C SER A 67 -0.77 -18.36 17.16
N GLY A 68 -1.85 -19.04 17.50
CA GLY A 68 -2.98 -18.40 18.14
C GLY A 68 -4.03 -19.39 18.61
N VAL A 69 -5.14 -18.85 19.13
CA VAL A 69 -6.28 -19.64 19.59
C VAL A 69 -7.58 -18.98 19.14
N VAL A 70 -8.48 -19.80 18.59
CA VAL A 70 -9.88 -19.43 18.39
C VAL A 70 -10.69 -20.02 19.54
N THR A 71 -11.50 -19.18 20.21
CA THR A 71 -12.40 -19.63 21.28
C THR A 71 -13.82 -19.13 21.07
N VAL A 72 -14.80 -19.88 21.59
CA VAL A 72 -16.17 -19.40 21.80
C VAL A 72 -16.50 -19.65 23.27
N PRO A 73 -16.18 -18.68 24.16
CA PRO A 73 -16.23 -18.89 25.60
C PRO A 73 -17.59 -19.37 26.11
N GLY A 74 -18.69 -18.85 25.55
CA GLY A 74 -20.03 -19.19 25.98
C GLY A 74 -20.48 -20.63 25.72
N ILE A 75 -19.77 -21.37 24.88
CA ILE A 75 -20.01 -22.80 24.63
C ILE A 75 -18.79 -23.68 24.98
N GLY A 76 -17.74 -23.10 25.57
CA GLY A 76 -16.52 -23.82 25.94
C GLY A 76 -15.69 -24.35 24.76
N PHE A 77 -15.86 -23.79 23.56
CA PHE A 77 -15.06 -24.16 22.40
C PHE A 77 -13.68 -23.49 22.46
N SER A 78 -12.63 -24.24 22.16
CA SER A 78 -11.26 -23.75 22.03
C SER A 78 -10.50 -24.60 21.01
N ALA A 79 -9.88 -23.93 20.04
CA ALA A 79 -9.07 -24.55 19.00
C ALA A 79 -7.77 -23.75 18.81
N PRO A 80 -6.60 -24.29 19.22
CA PRO A 80 -5.32 -23.68 18.89
C PRO A 80 -5.02 -23.84 17.39
N TYR A 81 -4.26 -22.92 16.82
CA TYR A 81 -3.81 -22.99 15.43
C TYR A 81 -2.38 -22.46 15.27
N THR A 82 -1.73 -22.88 14.20
CA THR A 82 -0.39 -22.41 13.79
C THR A 82 -0.40 -22.09 12.31
N ILE A 83 0.21 -20.98 11.92
CA ILE A 83 0.26 -20.50 10.55
C ILE A 83 1.73 -20.42 10.13
N ALA A 84 2.05 -21.04 9.00
CA ALA A 84 3.31 -20.78 8.31
C ALA A 84 3.21 -19.45 7.54
N ALA A 85 4.33 -18.73 7.42
CA ALA A 85 4.40 -17.47 6.70
C ALA A 85 3.80 -17.59 5.28
N ASN A 86 2.91 -16.66 4.94
CA ASN A 86 2.18 -16.54 3.68
C ASN A 86 1.25 -17.74 3.37
N ALA A 87 0.90 -18.55 4.37
CA ALA A 87 -0.06 -19.64 4.26
C ALA A 87 -1.40 -19.29 4.93
N VAL A 88 -2.44 -20.02 4.56
CA VAL A 88 -3.77 -19.93 5.16
C VAL A 88 -4.04 -21.18 5.99
N THR A 89 -4.53 -21.00 7.23
CA THR A 89 -4.96 -22.09 8.11
C THR A 89 -6.47 -22.00 8.36
N PRO A 90 -7.25 -23.03 7.98
CA PRO A 90 -8.68 -23.08 8.31
C PRO A 90 -8.89 -23.55 9.75
N VAL A 91 -9.82 -22.90 10.46
CA VAL A 91 -10.32 -23.33 11.78
C VAL A 91 -11.83 -23.51 11.68
N PHE A 92 -12.30 -24.73 11.93
CA PHE A 92 -13.72 -25.08 11.88
C PHE A 92 -14.42 -24.69 13.17
N ILE A 93 -15.55 -23.98 13.06
CA ILE A 93 -16.34 -23.47 14.18
C ILE A 93 -17.61 -24.31 14.32
N PRO A 94 -18.07 -24.65 15.54
CA PRO A 94 -19.31 -25.38 15.74
C PRO A 94 -20.51 -24.64 15.10
N SER A 95 -21.33 -25.34 14.33
CA SER A 95 -22.48 -24.77 13.61
C SER A 95 -23.47 -24.03 14.53
N THR A 96 -23.57 -24.46 15.78
CA THR A 96 -24.43 -23.85 16.81
C THR A 96 -24.12 -22.38 17.10
N VAL A 97 -22.92 -21.90 16.70
CA VAL A 97 -22.50 -20.51 16.86
C VAL A 97 -23.30 -19.55 15.97
N ALA A 98 -23.81 -20.02 14.82
CA ALA A 98 -24.65 -19.22 13.93
C ALA A 98 -26.15 -19.30 14.25
N ASN A 99 -26.57 -20.16 15.19
CA ASN A 99 -27.99 -20.41 15.46
C ASN A 99 -28.54 -19.43 16.51
N HIS A 100 -28.67 -18.14 16.19
CA HIS A 100 -29.12 -17.11 17.14
C HIS A 100 -30.63 -17.15 17.39
N ILE A 101 -31.03 -16.61 18.54
CA ILE A 101 -32.42 -16.23 18.78
C ILE A 101 -32.53 -14.73 18.59
N SER A 102 -33.30 -14.31 17.59
CA SER A 102 -33.49 -12.90 17.26
C SER A 102 -34.06 -12.10 18.44
N ASN A 103 -33.58 -10.87 18.60
CA ASN A 103 -33.92 -9.92 19.66
C ASN A 103 -33.59 -10.43 21.08
N VAL A 104 -32.58 -11.31 21.21
CA VAL A 104 -32.07 -11.86 22.48
C VAL A 104 -30.55 -11.74 22.54
N VAL A 105 -30.01 -11.60 23.76
CA VAL A 105 -28.56 -11.63 24.02
C VAL A 105 -28.10 -13.08 24.11
N ASP A 106 -27.11 -13.44 23.31
CA ASP A 106 -26.51 -14.77 23.22
C ASP A 106 -25.03 -14.75 23.63
N ASN A 107 -24.45 -15.92 23.94
CA ASN A 107 -23.03 -16.07 24.30
C ASN A 107 -22.23 -16.75 23.17
N LYS A 108 -22.43 -16.28 21.92
CA LYS A 108 -21.90 -16.93 20.71
C LYS A 108 -20.75 -16.15 20.06
N GLY A 109 -20.19 -15.15 20.73
CA GLY A 109 -19.06 -14.39 20.22
C GLY A 109 -17.81 -15.26 20.08
N ILE A 110 -17.14 -15.14 18.95
CA ILE A 110 -15.90 -15.84 18.62
C ILE A 110 -14.74 -14.90 18.93
N HIS A 111 -13.77 -15.38 19.70
CA HIS A 111 -12.56 -14.64 20.03
C HIS A 111 -11.35 -15.30 19.35
N VAL A 112 -10.66 -14.55 18.51
CA VAL A 112 -9.42 -14.99 17.86
C VAL A 112 -8.27 -14.20 18.45
N THR A 113 -7.24 -14.90 18.91
CA THR A 113 -6.00 -14.30 19.40
C THR A 113 -4.80 -14.84 18.64
N ALA A 114 -3.80 -14.01 18.38
CA ALA A 114 -2.57 -14.40 17.69
C ALA A 114 -1.32 -13.76 18.32
N GLU A 115 -0.18 -14.44 18.23
CA GLU A 115 1.12 -13.91 18.69
C GLU A 115 1.63 -12.78 17.78
N GLU A 116 1.44 -12.92 16.47
CA GLU A 116 1.67 -11.90 15.44
C GLU A 116 0.41 -11.59 14.64
N GLU A 117 0.41 -10.44 13.94
CA GLU A 117 -0.75 -9.98 13.19
C GLU A 117 -1.20 -10.98 12.12
N VAL A 118 -2.50 -11.24 12.11
CA VAL A 118 -3.19 -12.12 11.16
C VAL A 118 -4.32 -11.36 10.47
N THR A 119 -4.73 -11.82 9.29
CA THR A 119 -6.02 -11.47 8.69
C THR A 119 -6.96 -12.68 8.80
N VAL A 120 -8.23 -12.42 9.09
CA VAL A 120 -9.26 -13.45 9.31
C VAL A 120 -10.38 -13.28 8.29
N TYR A 121 -10.72 -14.33 7.55
CA TYR A 121 -11.92 -14.39 6.71
C TYR A 121 -12.92 -15.38 7.31
N GLY A 122 -14.17 -14.97 7.51
CA GLY A 122 -15.23 -15.86 7.95
C GLY A 122 -16.00 -16.42 6.77
N LEU A 123 -16.26 -17.73 6.75
CA LEU A 123 -17.09 -18.41 5.77
C LEU A 123 -18.29 -19.06 6.47
N ASN A 124 -19.49 -18.77 5.98
CA ASN A 124 -20.73 -19.44 6.39
C ASN A 124 -21.29 -20.19 5.20
N LYS A 125 -21.12 -21.52 5.18
CA LYS A 125 -21.41 -22.36 4.03
C LYS A 125 -22.47 -23.42 4.31
N ILE A 126 -23.51 -23.43 3.52
CA ILE A 126 -24.39 -24.57 3.28
C ILE A 126 -24.40 -24.76 1.76
N PRO A 127 -24.47 -26.00 1.23
CA PRO A 127 -24.60 -26.17 -0.22
C PRO A 127 -25.75 -25.33 -0.79
N PHE A 128 -25.47 -24.53 -1.82
CA PHE A 128 -26.40 -23.60 -2.45
C PHE A 128 -26.80 -22.39 -1.59
N THR A 129 -26.12 -22.18 -0.45
CA THR A 129 -26.24 -20.93 0.27
C THR A 129 -24.99 -20.59 1.08
N THR A 130 -24.14 -19.73 0.52
CA THR A 130 -22.80 -19.43 0.99
C THR A 130 -22.50 -17.94 0.89
N ASP A 131 -21.87 -17.40 1.93
CA ASP A 131 -21.10 -16.16 1.76
C ASP A 131 -19.93 -16.13 2.73
N ALA A 132 -19.02 -15.19 2.49
CA ALA A 132 -17.87 -14.95 3.31
C ALA A 132 -17.71 -13.45 3.60
N PHE A 133 -16.91 -13.13 4.62
CA PHE A 133 -16.64 -11.75 5.01
C PHE A 133 -15.21 -11.57 5.49
N LEU A 134 -14.73 -10.34 5.43
CA LEU A 134 -13.48 -9.93 6.06
C LEU A 134 -13.71 -9.63 7.55
N GLY A 135 -13.07 -10.37 8.44
CA GLY A 135 -13.10 -10.11 9.87
C GLY A 135 -12.26 -8.90 10.26
N LEU A 136 -12.83 -8.00 11.06
CA LEU A 136 -12.18 -6.77 11.50
C LEU A 136 -11.55 -6.95 12.89
N PRO A 137 -10.27 -6.57 13.09
CA PRO A 137 -9.61 -6.68 14.38
C PRO A 137 -10.13 -5.67 15.39
N ALA A 138 -9.97 -5.95 16.68
CA ALA A 138 -10.55 -5.18 17.78
C ALA A 138 -10.05 -3.71 17.84
N ASP A 139 -8.86 -3.43 17.32
CA ASP A 139 -8.26 -2.10 17.21
C ASP A 139 -8.82 -1.25 16.05
N VAL A 140 -9.56 -1.87 15.14
CA VAL A 140 -10.32 -1.20 14.07
C VAL A 140 -11.77 -0.92 14.46
N LEU A 141 -12.33 -1.69 15.39
CA LEU A 141 -13.73 -1.57 15.79
C LEU A 141 -14.01 -0.21 16.45
N GLY A 142 -15.19 0.34 16.16
CA GLY A 142 -15.61 1.65 16.60
C GLY A 142 -16.89 1.63 17.42
N THR A 143 -17.45 2.81 17.65
CA THR A 143 -18.65 2.98 18.49
C THR A 143 -19.86 3.51 17.72
N GLU A 144 -19.70 3.91 16.47
CA GLU A 144 -20.80 4.37 15.60
C GLU A 144 -20.80 3.59 14.29
N TYR A 145 -21.96 3.03 13.94
CA TYR A 145 -22.20 2.30 12.70
C TYR A 145 -23.50 2.77 12.06
N ILE A 146 -23.53 2.76 10.72
CA ILE A 146 -24.75 2.83 9.93
C ILE A 146 -24.86 1.51 9.20
N ILE A 147 -25.97 0.80 9.41
CA ILE A 147 -26.19 -0.49 8.77
C ILE A 147 -26.30 -0.32 7.26
N LEU A 148 -25.61 -1.17 6.52
CA LEU A 148 -25.85 -1.48 5.13
C LEU A 148 -26.35 -2.91 5.06
N ASN A 149 -27.49 -3.11 4.41
CA ASN A 149 -28.14 -4.42 4.33
C ASN A 149 -28.86 -4.56 2.97
N TYR A 150 -29.68 -5.60 2.83
CA TYR A 150 -30.62 -5.80 1.74
C TYR A 150 -31.97 -6.34 2.29
N ARG A 151 -32.99 -6.44 1.43
CA ARG A 151 -34.38 -6.81 1.82
C ARG A 151 -34.41 -8.08 2.65
N ALA A 152 -35.28 -8.11 3.66
CA ALA A 152 -35.39 -9.19 4.65
C ALA A 152 -34.13 -9.43 5.50
N GLY A 153 -33.26 -8.40 5.61
CA GLY A 153 -32.00 -8.53 6.31
C GLY A 153 -32.08 -8.58 7.83
N GLU A 154 -30.92 -8.83 8.43
CA GLU A 154 -30.66 -8.94 9.85
C GLU A 154 -29.40 -8.17 10.25
N ILE A 155 -29.35 -7.78 11.52
CA ILE A 155 -28.20 -7.11 12.14
C ILE A 155 -27.57 -8.08 13.13
N GLY A 156 -26.26 -8.26 13.07
CA GLY A 156 -25.48 -8.91 14.12
C GLY A 156 -24.62 -7.91 14.90
N ILE A 157 -24.50 -8.06 16.22
CA ILE A 157 -23.58 -7.30 17.07
C ILE A 157 -22.80 -8.27 17.96
N VAL A 158 -21.49 -8.04 18.11
CA VAL A 158 -20.63 -8.73 19.10
C VAL A 158 -19.87 -7.71 19.96
N ALA A 159 -19.88 -7.90 21.27
CA ALA A 159 -19.21 -6.98 22.19
C ALA A 159 -17.76 -7.40 22.49
N THR A 160 -16.84 -6.43 22.42
CA THR A 160 -15.41 -6.64 22.73
C THR A 160 -15.12 -6.55 24.23
N GLN A 161 -16.03 -5.98 25.03
CA GLN A 161 -15.79 -5.63 26.43
C GLN A 161 -17.05 -5.79 27.28
N ASN A 162 -16.86 -6.02 28.59
CA ASN A 162 -17.96 -6.09 29.55
C ASN A 162 -18.71 -4.76 29.70
N ASN A 163 -20.00 -4.83 30.07
CA ASN A 163 -20.84 -3.64 30.29
C ASN A 163 -20.84 -2.68 29.09
N THR A 164 -20.90 -3.23 27.88
CA THR A 164 -21.05 -2.47 26.63
C THR A 164 -22.53 -2.18 26.43
N VAL A 165 -22.89 -0.90 26.47
CA VAL A 165 -24.26 -0.42 26.22
C VAL A 165 -24.35 -0.04 24.76
N VAL A 166 -25.24 -0.71 24.03
CA VAL A 166 -25.48 -0.47 22.61
C VAL A 166 -26.87 0.12 22.45
N THR A 167 -26.96 1.27 21.77
CA THR A 167 -28.20 1.98 21.45
C THR A 167 -28.45 1.88 19.95
N ILE A 168 -29.59 1.30 19.59
CA ILE A 168 -29.98 1.00 18.20
C ILE A 168 -31.19 1.85 17.86
N THR A 169 -31.12 2.59 16.75
CA THR A 169 -32.26 3.34 16.19
C THR A 169 -32.63 2.71 14.84
N PRO A 170 -33.61 1.78 14.83
CA PRO A 170 -33.93 1.01 13.62
C PRO A 170 -34.66 1.86 12.59
N THR A 171 -34.42 1.61 11.30
CA THR A 171 -35.15 2.25 10.20
C THR A 171 -36.48 1.58 9.88
N ILE A 172 -36.68 0.35 10.35
CA ILE A 172 -37.88 -0.45 10.16
C ILE A 172 -38.45 -0.91 11.50
N THR A 173 -39.76 -1.14 11.54
CA THR A 173 -40.40 -1.76 12.72
C THR A 173 -40.26 -3.27 12.61
N THR A 174 -39.69 -3.90 13.63
CA THR A 174 -39.55 -5.36 13.74
C THR A 174 -39.84 -5.78 15.17
N PHE A 175 -40.53 -6.90 15.38
CA PHE A 175 -40.95 -7.35 16.71
C PHE A 175 -41.61 -6.21 17.53
N THR A 176 -41.05 -5.90 18.70
CA THR A 176 -41.44 -4.79 19.59
C THR A 176 -40.59 -3.53 19.40
N ARG A 177 -39.72 -3.49 18.39
CA ARG A 177 -38.81 -2.38 18.09
C ARG A 177 -39.40 -1.51 16.99
N THR A 178 -39.85 -0.31 17.34
CA THR A 178 -40.49 0.62 16.41
C THR A 178 -39.47 1.42 15.61
N ALA A 179 -39.69 1.58 14.31
CA ALA A 179 -38.89 2.43 13.44
C ALA A 179 -38.70 3.85 14.02
N GLY A 180 -37.48 4.37 13.98
CA GLY A 180 -37.11 5.69 14.48
C GLY A 180 -37.13 5.84 16.01
N LYS A 181 -37.45 4.79 16.77
CA LYS A 181 -37.41 4.80 18.24
C LYS A 181 -36.20 4.02 18.74
N SER A 182 -35.26 4.73 19.35
CA SER A 182 -34.06 4.11 19.92
C SER A 182 -34.41 3.17 21.07
N PHE A 183 -33.68 2.07 21.18
CA PHE A 183 -33.67 1.20 22.34
C PHE A 183 -32.23 0.80 22.67
N SER A 184 -31.99 0.36 23.90
CA SER A 184 -30.66 -0.06 24.32
C SER A 184 -30.65 -1.51 24.78
N ILE A 185 -29.52 -2.17 24.55
CA ILE A 185 -29.15 -3.48 25.10
C ILE A 185 -27.82 -3.34 25.82
N THR A 186 -27.55 -4.22 26.78
CA THR A 186 -26.26 -4.31 27.45
C THR A 186 -25.65 -5.67 27.17
N LEU A 187 -24.40 -5.67 26.69
CA LEU A 187 -23.64 -6.86 26.33
C LEU A 187 -22.38 -6.93 27.18
N ASN A 188 -22.03 -8.14 27.61
CA ASN A 188 -20.71 -8.45 28.13
C ASN A 188 -19.77 -8.90 27.00
N GLN A 189 -18.47 -8.94 27.29
CA GLN A 189 -17.47 -9.39 26.33
C GLN A 189 -17.84 -10.78 25.79
N GLY A 190 -17.80 -10.95 24.47
CA GLY A 190 -18.17 -12.20 23.79
C GLY A 190 -19.66 -12.50 23.74
N GLN A 191 -20.52 -11.60 24.25
CA GLN A 191 -21.95 -11.69 24.01
C GLN A 191 -22.31 -11.11 22.65
N THR A 192 -23.30 -11.73 22.03
CA THR A 192 -23.84 -11.37 20.72
C THR A 192 -25.29 -10.94 20.83
N TYR A 193 -25.77 -10.20 19.84
CA TYR A 193 -27.17 -9.86 19.67
C TYR A 193 -27.51 -9.85 18.18
N GLU A 194 -28.52 -10.62 17.79
CA GLU A 194 -29.06 -10.63 16.43
C GLU A 194 -30.44 -9.96 16.41
N LEU A 195 -30.73 -9.17 15.38
CA LEU A 195 -32.05 -8.58 15.14
C LEU A 195 -32.46 -8.82 13.70
N GLU A 196 -33.41 -9.73 13.51
CA GLU A 196 -33.98 -10.07 12.21
C GLU A 196 -35.13 -9.11 11.84
N ASN A 197 -35.36 -8.97 10.54
CA ASN A 197 -36.57 -8.34 10.02
C ASN A 197 -37.72 -9.37 9.96
N THR A 198 -38.86 -9.09 10.58
CA THR A 198 -40.05 -9.95 10.51
C THR A 198 -40.83 -9.81 9.18
N GLY A 199 -40.48 -8.84 8.33
CA GLY A 199 -41.09 -8.63 7.01
C GLY A 199 -40.10 -8.89 5.86
N THR A 200 -40.60 -8.86 4.61
CA THR A 200 -39.82 -9.27 3.43
C THR A 200 -39.40 -8.14 2.49
N GLU A 201 -40.03 -6.96 2.58
CA GLU A 201 -39.86 -5.90 1.56
C GLU A 201 -38.90 -4.77 1.95
N LEU A 202 -38.72 -4.55 3.26
CA LEU A 202 -37.85 -3.50 3.77
C LEU A 202 -36.53 -4.10 4.27
N ASP A 203 -35.55 -3.23 4.53
CA ASP A 203 -34.27 -3.61 5.11
C ASP A 203 -33.78 -2.62 6.16
N PHE A 204 -32.79 -3.04 6.93
CA PHE A 204 -32.21 -2.25 8.01
C PHE A 204 -31.24 -1.16 7.55
N THR A 205 -31.04 -0.96 6.24
CA THR A 205 -30.10 0.05 5.74
C THR A 205 -30.46 1.42 6.32
N GLY A 206 -29.46 2.12 6.83
CA GLY A 206 -29.64 3.41 7.52
C GLY A 206 -29.90 3.31 9.03
N THR A 207 -30.09 2.10 9.59
CA THR A 207 -30.19 1.91 11.04
C THR A 207 -28.90 2.40 11.70
N ILE A 208 -29.03 3.25 12.71
CA ILE A 208 -27.89 3.85 13.42
C ILE A 208 -27.65 3.05 14.70
N ILE A 209 -26.42 2.59 14.89
CA ILE A 209 -25.97 1.90 16.10
C ILE A 209 -24.89 2.76 16.75
N ASN A 210 -25.11 3.09 18.02
CA ASN A 210 -24.15 3.75 18.88
C ASN A 210 -23.81 2.86 20.06
N SER A 211 -22.58 2.92 20.56
CA SER A 211 -22.17 2.21 21.76
C SER A 211 -21.21 3.04 22.60
N ASN A 212 -21.06 2.68 23.87
CA ASN A 212 -20.08 3.31 24.76
C ASN A 212 -18.67 2.69 24.65
N LYS A 213 -18.51 1.57 23.93
CA LYS A 213 -17.28 0.80 23.78
C LYS A 213 -17.26 0.12 22.40
N PRO A 214 -16.09 -0.18 21.82
CA PRO A 214 -15.99 -0.81 20.51
C PRO A 214 -16.79 -2.12 20.38
N ILE A 215 -17.49 -2.28 19.26
CA ILE A 215 -18.30 -3.47 18.95
C ILE A 215 -18.05 -3.94 17.51
N GLY A 216 -18.20 -5.23 17.25
CA GLY A 216 -18.30 -5.75 15.89
C GLY A 216 -19.76 -5.68 15.42
N VAL A 217 -19.99 -5.31 14.16
CA VAL A 217 -21.34 -5.19 13.59
C VAL A 217 -21.40 -5.90 12.24
N MET A 218 -22.44 -6.71 12.04
CA MET A 218 -22.70 -7.43 10.81
C MET A 218 -23.97 -6.91 10.14
N GLY A 219 -23.96 -6.83 8.82
CA GLY A 219 -25.16 -6.79 8.00
C GLY A 219 -25.27 -8.10 7.23
N ALA A 220 -26.42 -8.79 7.34
CA ALA A 220 -26.62 -10.06 6.66
C ALA A 220 -28.06 -10.22 6.18
N VAL A 221 -28.30 -11.20 5.30
CA VAL A 221 -29.63 -11.67 4.91
C VAL A 221 -29.58 -13.18 4.79
N ARG A 222 -30.53 -13.86 5.44
CA ARG A 222 -30.63 -15.33 5.42
C ARG A 222 -30.93 -15.95 4.04
N CYS A 223 -31.54 -15.16 3.17
CA CYS A 223 -32.04 -15.54 1.85
C CYS A 223 -32.32 -14.27 1.03
N ALA A 224 -31.27 -13.69 0.44
CA ALA A 224 -31.36 -12.55 -0.45
C ALA A 224 -31.72 -12.98 -1.87
N ASN A 225 -32.79 -12.41 -2.41
CA ASN A 225 -33.14 -12.50 -3.82
C ASN A 225 -32.84 -11.15 -4.49
N MET A 226 -31.66 -11.03 -5.09
CA MET A 226 -31.23 -9.81 -5.79
C MET A 226 -31.94 -9.72 -7.14
N GLN A 227 -32.58 -8.56 -7.42
CA GLN A 227 -33.49 -8.37 -8.56
C GLN A 227 -34.70 -9.32 -8.51
N ARG A 228 -35.74 -8.96 -7.75
CA ARG A 228 -36.92 -9.78 -7.44
C ARG A 228 -37.39 -10.67 -8.62
N GLY A 229 -37.41 -11.98 -8.38
CA GLY A 229 -37.85 -12.97 -9.38
C GLY A 229 -36.70 -13.58 -10.21
N ALA A 230 -35.45 -13.28 -9.85
CA ALA A 230 -34.23 -13.71 -10.52
C ALA A 230 -33.69 -15.10 -10.10
N GLY A 231 -34.55 -16.02 -9.69
CA GLY A 231 -34.16 -17.38 -9.33
C GLY A 231 -34.05 -17.61 -7.82
N SER A 232 -33.13 -18.51 -7.42
CA SER A 232 -32.86 -18.91 -6.04
C SER A 232 -32.27 -17.76 -5.21
N CYS A 233 -32.49 -17.80 -3.90
CA CYS A 233 -31.87 -16.84 -2.97
C CYS A 233 -30.62 -17.45 -2.34
N ASP A 234 -29.74 -16.58 -1.85
CA ASP A 234 -28.52 -16.98 -1.15
C ASP A 234 -28.40 -16.23 0.18
N PHE A 235 -27.57 -16.75 1.09
CA PHE A 235 -27.13 -16.05 2.27
C PHE A 235 -26.15 -14.99 1.83
N ILE A 236 -26.25 -13.79 2.40
CA ILE A 236 -25.25 -12.75 2.18
C ILE A 236 -24.84 -12.15 3.52
N CYS A 237 -23.57 -11.81 3.69
CA CYS A 237 -23.13 -11.15 4.91
C CYS A 237 -21.85 -10.35 4.74
N GLU A 238 -21.70 -9.28 5.51
CA GLU A 238 -20.44 -8.57 5.67
C GLU A 238 -20.28 -8.01 7.08
N MET A 239 -19.03 -7.97 7.56
CA MET A 239 -18.68 -7.24 8.77
C MET A 239 -18.51 -5.76 8.42
N LEU A 240 -19.41 -4.93 8.94
CA LEU A 240 -19.45 -3.51 8.60
C LEU A 240 -18.36 -2.75 9.36
N PRO A 241 -17.63 -1.84 8.70
CA PRO A 241 -16.68 -0.97 9.38
C PRO A 241 -17.38 0.22 10.02
N PRO A 242 -16.78 0.86 11.04
CA PRO A 242 -17.38 2.02 11.70
C PRO A 242 -17.42 3.26 10.79
N THR A 243 -18.31 4.20 11.08
CA THR A 243 -18.57 5.35 10.19
C THR A 243 -17.36 6.26 9.94
N ASN A 244 -16.41 6.31 10.89
CA ASN A 244 -15.19 7.12 10.79
C ASN A 244 -14.18 6.57 9.75
N THR A 245 -14.36 5.34 9.27
CA THR A 245 -13.48 4.72 8.26
C THR A 245 -14.10 4.72 6.87
N PHE A 246 -15.25 5.37 6.65
CA PHE A 246 -15.87 5.43 5.33
C PHE A 246 -15.00 6.26 4.37
N GLY A 247 -14.96 5.84 3.10
CA GLY A 247 -14.11 6.44 2.07
C GLY A 247 -14.87 7.34 1.09
N LYS A 248 -14.15 7.95 0.14
CA LYS A 248 -14.75 8.87 -0.85
C LYS A 248 -14.58 8.42 -2.29
N LYS A 249 -13.60 7.57 -2.58
CA LYS A 249 -13.25 7.14 -3.93
C LYS A 249 -13.24 5.63 -4.06
N PHE A 250 -13.94 5.10 -5.04
CA PHE A 250 -14.06 3.65 -5.23
C PHE A 250 -13.96 3.32 -6.72
N ALA A 251 -13.45 2.12 -7.00
CA ALA A 251 -13.50 1.52 -8.32
C ALA A 251 -14.56 0.42 -8.29
N ALA A 252 -15.63 0.60 -9.06
CA ALA A 252 -16.66 -0.42 -9.22
C ALA A 252 -16.27 -1.32 -10.39
N ILE A 253 -15.88 -2.57 -10.11
CA ILE A 253 -15.46 -3.56 -11.10
C ILE A 253 -16.50 -4.67 -11.18
N PRO A 254 -17.22 -4.84 -12.32
CA PRO A 254 -18.16 -5.93 -12.48
C PRO A 254 -17.53 -7.30 -12.25
N LEU A 255 -18.29 -8.22 -11.68
CA LEU A 255 -17.89 -9.62 -11.50
C LEU A 255 -17.78 -10.33 -12.85
N ASN A 256 -16.86 -11.28 -12.96
CA ASN A 256 -16.81 -12.12 -14.15
C ASN A 256 -18.14 -12.89 -14.26
N VAL A 257 -18.52 -13.29 -15.48
CA VAL A 257 -19.72 -14.10 -15.77
C VAL A 257 -21.09 -13.45 -15.50
N LYS A 258 -21.21 -12.23 -14.99
CA LYS A 258 -22.51 -11.58 -14.75
C LYS A 258 -22.89 -10.64 -15.92
N ASN A 259 -23.54 -11.18 -16.97
CA ASN A 259 -23.82 -10.48 -18.24
C ASN A 259 -24.70 -9.22 -18.09
N ASN A 260 -25.51 -9.14 -17.03
CA ASN A 260 -26.41 -8.02 -16.74
C ASN A 260 -25.91 -7.12 -15.59
N GLY A 261 -24.64 -7.27 -15.21
CA GLY A 261 -23.98 -6.47 -14.19
C GLY A 261 -24.41 -6.80 -12.77
N ASP A 262 -23.81 -6.08 -11.84
CA ASP A 262 -24.01 -6.26 -10.40
C ASP A 262 -24.80 -5.10 -9.82
N THR A 263 -25.47 -5.35 -8.69
CA THR A 263 -26.17 -4.31 -7.94
C THR A 263 -25.18 -3.65 -6.98
N TRP A 264 -25.19 -2.32 -6.91
CA TRP A 264 -24.29 -1.52 -6.06
C TRP A 264 -25.13 -0.64 -5.15
N ARG A 265 -24.78 -0.61 -3.86
CA ARG A 265 -25.33 0.38 -2.91
C ARG A 265 -24.24 1.32 -2.42
N PHE A 266 -24.54 2.61 -2.44
CA PHE A 266 -23.69 3.69 -1.97
C PHE A 266 -24.39 4.37 -0.78
N LEU A 267 -23.98 4.05 0.43
CA LEU A 267 -24.60 4.52 1.68
C LEU A 267 -23.94 5.81 2.17
N ALA A 268 -24.74 6.86 2.40
CA ALA A 268 -24.21 8.14 2.87
C ALA A 268 -24.04 8.20 4.40
N SER A 269 -22.85 8.62 4.84
CA SER A 269 -22.58 8.90 6.26
C SER A 269 -23.08 10.27 6.73
N GLN A 270 -23.39 11.17 5.80
CA GLN A 270 -23.73 12.57 6.08
C GLN A 270 -24.87 13.08 5.18
N ASN A 271 -25.56 14.13 5.63
CA ASN A 271 -26.64 14.75 4.86
C ASN A 271 -26.12 15.46 3.62
N ASN A 272 -26.96 15.56 2.58
CA ASN A 272 -26.63 16.20 1.30
C ASN A 272 -25.34 15.67 0.68
N THR A 273 -25.11 14.35 0.70
CA THR A 273 -23.97 13.70 0.05
C THR A 273 -24.24 13.57 -1.45
N ILE A 274 -23.31 14.01 -2.28
CA ILE A 274 -23.38 13.94 -3.74
C ILE A 274 -22.39 12.89 -4.22
N ILE A 275 -22.91 11.84 -4.85
CA ILE A 275 -22.12 10.79 -5.50
C ILE A 275 -21.99 11.10 -6.98
N LYS A 276 -20.80 10.87 -7.55
CA LYS A 276 -20.50 10.97 -8.97
C LYS A 276 -20.11 9.59 -9.49
N ILE A 277 -20.69 9.19 -10.62
CA ILE A 277 -20.35 7.97 -11.34
C ILE A 277 -19.74 8.39 -12.67
N ASN A 278 -18.47 8.04 -12.90
CA ASN A 278 -17.70 8.47 -14.07
C ASN A 278 -17.75 10.00 -14.29
N GLY A 279 -17.64 10.76 -13.19
CA GLY A 279 -17.71 12.23 -13.18
C GLY A 279 -19.12 12.82 -13.22
N ILE A 280 -20.16 12.01 -13.47
CA ILE A 280 -21.56 12.47 -13.55
C ILE A 280 -22.21 12.46 -12.17
N ALA A 281 -22.55 13.64 -11.66
CA ALA A 281 -23.23 13.81 -10.38
C ALA A 281 -24.64 13.20 -10.38
N GLN A 282 -24.95 12.48 -9.31
CA GLN A 282 -26.27 11.93 -8.99
C GLN A 282 -27.02 12.89 -8.06
N ALA A 283 -28.31 12.61 -7.82
CA ALA A 283 -29.10 13.36 -6.85
C ALA A 283 -28.49 13.24 -5.43
N PRO A 284 -28.53 14.31 -4.61
CA PRO A 284 -28.01 14.26 -3.25
C PRO A 284 -28.85 13.31 -2.38
N ILE A 285 -28.17 12.54 -1.54
CA ILE A 285 -28.78 11.65 -0.56
C ILE A 285 -28.40 12.05 0.87
N ASN A 286 -29.27 11.76 1.83
CA ASN A 286 -29.07 12.12 3.23
C ASN A 286 -28.41 11.00 4.03
N ARG A 287 -27.93 11.31 5.24
CA ARG A 287 -27.31 10.33 6.13
C ARG A 287 -28.24 9.14 6.36
N GLY A 288 -27.70 7.94 6.23
CA GLY A 288 -28.46 6.70 6.36
C GLY A 288 -29.26 6.30 5.11
N ASN A 289 -29.42 7.21 4.14
CA ASN A 289 -29.97 6.85 2.83
C ASN A 289 -28.86 6.35 1.92
N PHE A 290 -29.25 5.58 0.90
CA PHE A 290 -28.35 5.03 -0.09
C PHE A 290 -28.83 5.32 -1.51
N LEU A 291 -27.87 5.32 -2.44
CA LEU A 291 -28.13 5.21 -3.87
C LEU A 291 -27.92 3.76 -4.31
N GLU A 292 -28.86 3.20 -5.07
CA GLU A 292 -28.72 1.87 -5.68
C GLU A 292 -28.60 1.99 -7.21
N LYS A 293 -27.65 1.27 -7.82
CA LYS A 293 -27.44 1.24 -9.27
C LYS A 293 -27.00 -0.16 -9.72
N VAL A 294 -27.36 -0.51 -10.96
CA VAL A 294 -26.72 -1.62 -11.68
C VAL A 294 -25.64 -1.04 -12.58
N LEU A 295 -24.41 -1.55 -12.48
CA LEU A 295 -23.28 -1.11 -13.29
C LEU A 295 -22.77 -2.27 -14.15
N LEU A 296 -22.72 -2.03 -15.47
CA LEU A 296 -22.32 -3.03 -16.48
C LEU A 296 -20.84 -2.94 -16.85
N THR A 297 -20.19 -1.83 -16.52
CA THR A 297 -18.81 -1.55 -16.90
C THR A 297 -18.03 -1.01 -15.71
N GLN A 298 -16.71 -1.21 -15.73
CA GLN A 298 -15.82 -0.63 -14.75
C GLN A 298 -16.03 0.88 -14.64
N SER A 299 -16.30 1.36 -13.44
CA SER A 299 -16.71 2.74 -13.20
C SER A 299 -15.95 3.36 -12.04
N MET A 300 -15.58 4.63 -12.18
CA MET A 300 -15.02 5.43 -11.10
C MET A 300 -16.15 6.05 -10.29
N ILE A 301 -16.15 5.83 -8.98
CA ILE A 301 -17.12 6.38 -8.05
C ILE A 301 -16.41 7.40 -7.16
N GLU A 302 -16.95 8.61 -7.12
CA GLU A 302 -16.43 9.69 -6.27
C GLU A 302 -17.56 10.31 -5.46
N SER A 303 -17.28 10.78 -4.26
CA SER A 303 -18.25 11.49 -3.42
C SER A 303 -17.61 12.69 -2.74
N ASP A 304 -18.43 13.71 -2.45
CA ASP A 304 -17.97 14.88 -1.70
C ASP A 304 -17.82 14.59 -0.20
N LYS A 305 -18.60 13.65 0.32
CA LYS A 305 -18.63 13.21 1.72
C LYS A 305 -18.47 11.69 1.82
N PRO A 306 -17.97 11.17 2.97
CA PRO A 306 -17.70 9.74 3.12
C PRO A 306 -18.93 8.86 2.90
N ILE A 307 -18.74 7.75 2.18
CA ILE A 307 -19.76 6.74 1.91
C ILE A 307 -19.21 5.33 2.18
N LEU A 308 -20.12 4.37 2.42
CA LEU A 308 -19.82 2.95 2.37
C LEU A 308 -20.37 2.37 1.06
N VAL A 309 -19.62 1.47 0.43
CA VAL A 309 -19.98 0.87 -0.85
C VAL A 309 -20.01 -0.64 -0.73
N ALA A 310 -21.09 -1.24 -1.19
CA ALA A 310 -21.19 -2.69 -1.36
C ALA A 310 -21.56 -3.04 -2.80
N GLN A 311 -20.93 -4.09 -3.30
CA GLN A 311 -21.28 -4.80 -4.51
C GLN A 311 -22.08 -6.04 -4.13
N TYR A 312 -23.15 -6.30 -4.87
CA TYR A 312 -23.98 -7.48 -4.71
C TYR A 312 -24.03 -8.23 -6.03
N ALA A 313 -23.62 -9.50 -6.00
CA ALA A 313 -23.82 -10.37 -7.15
C ALA A 313 -25.33 -10.55 -7.38
N ASN A 314 -25.79 -10.36 -8.61
CA ASN A 314 -27.18 -10.63 -8.94
C ASN A 314 -27.41 -12.13 -9.16
N GLY A 315 -28.62 -12.60 -8.88
CA GLY A 315 -28.99 -14.01 -9.02
C GLY A 315 -28.85 -14.55 -10.45
N SER A 316 -28.75 -15.87 -10.54
CA SER A 316 -28.50 -16.59 -11.79
C SER A 316 -29.54 -16.30 -12.89
N ALA A 317 -30.82 -16.23 -12.55
CA ALA A 317 -31.86 -15.96 -13.57
C ALA A 317 -31.87 -14.50 -14.05
N TYR A 318 -31.42 -13.53 -13.24
CA TYR A 318 -31.26 -12.15 -13.70
C TYR A 318 -30.07 -12.02 -14.64
N THR A 319 -28.98 -12.70 -14.34
CA THR A 319 -27.74 -12.57 -15.12
C THR A 319 -27.66 -13.53 -16.30
N GLU A 320 -28.66 -14.41 -16.44
CA GLU A 320 -28.69 -15.51 -17.41
C GLU A 320 -27.39 -16.31 -17.36
N ASN A 321 -26.82 -16.45 -16.16
CA ASN A 321 -25.53 -17.07 -15.93
C ASN A 321 -25.46 -17.66 -14.51
N ARG A 322 -24.30 -18.21 -14.15
CA ARG A 322 -24.07 -18.98 -12.93
C ARG A 322 -24.05 -18.12 -11.67
N GLY A 323 -24.29 -18.79 -10.55
CA GLY A 323 -24.09 -18.29 -9.19
C GLY A 323 -25.29 -17.50 -8.68
N ASP A 324 -25.51 -17.61 -7.39
CA ASP A 324 -26.54 -16.88 -6.67
C ASP A 324 -25.94 -15.58 -6.07
N PRO A 325 -26.70 -14.81 -5.27
CA PRO A 325 -26.18 -13.57 -4.68
C PRO A 325 -25.09 -13.76 -3.62
N PHE A 326 -24.11 -12.86 -3.61
CA PHE A 326 -23.23 -12.62 -2.46
C PHE A 326 -23.13 -11.11 -2.22
N MET A 327 -22.71 -10.70 -1.02
CA MET A 327 -22.40 -9.30 -0.70
C MET A 327 -20.89 -9.14 -0.52
N MET A 328 -20.35 -8.07 -1.08
CA MET A 328 -18.94 -7.73 -0.88
C MET A 328 -18.79 -6.23 -0.62
N LEU A 329 -18.19 -5.88 0.52
CA LEU A 329 -17.78 -4.49 0.75
C LEU A 329 -16.65 -4.11 -0.19
N ILE A 330 -16.68 -2.87 -0.66
CA ILE A 330 -15.70 -2.36 -1.61
C ILE A 330 -14.82 -1.34 -0.88
N PRO A 331 -13.56 -1.68 -0.57
CA PRO A 331 -12.62 -0.74 0.02
C PRO A 331 -12.45 0.47 -0.88
N SER A 332 -12.28 1.63 -0.26
CA SER A 332 -12.00 2.85 -1.01
C SER A 332 -10.56 2.82 -1.53
N LEU A 333 -10.26 3.54 -2.62
CA LEU A 333 -8.92 3.59 -3.21
C LEU A 333 -7.87 4.07 -2.20
N GLU A 334 -8.29 4.92 -1.26
CA GLU A 334 -7.47 5.44 -0.17
C GLU A 334 -7.10 4.39 0.89
N GLN A 335 -7.79 3.24 0.89
CA GLN A 335 -7.64 2.17 1.89
C GLN A 335 -6.97 0.92 1.32
N PHE A 336 -6.49 0.97 0.09
CA PHE A 336 -5.78 -0.15 -0.52
C PHE A 336 -4.47 -0.50 0.20
N LEU A 337 -4.14 -1.79 0.22
CA LEU A 337 -2.92 -2.34 0.80
C LEU A 337 -1.93 -2.70 -0.32
N ALA A 338 -0.67 -2.95 0.05
CA ALA A 338 0.39 -3.31 -0.90
C ALA A 338 0.61 -4.83 -1.02
N SER A 339 -0.03 -5.62 -0.16
CA SER A 339 0.15 -7.08 -0.07
C SER A 339 -1.13 -7.74 0.44
N TYR A 340 -1.50 -8.87 -0.13
CA TYR A 340 -2.67 -9.66 0.25
C TYR A 340 -2.35 -11.15 0.23
N THR A 341 -2.95 -11.91 1.15
CA THR A 341 -3.01 -13.38 1.06
C THR A 341 -4.48 -13.78 1.10
N LEU A 342 -5.00 -14.28 -0.03
CA LEU A 342 -6.41 -14.61 -0.22
C LEU A 342 -6.58 -16.12 -0.29
N THR A 343 -7.75 -16.61 0.08
CA THR A 343 -8.11 -18.04 -0.08
C THR A 343 -9.35 -18.18 -0.92
N THR A 344 -9.38 -19.17 -1.80
CA THR A 344 -10.62 -19.60 -2.42
C THR A 344 -11.42 -20.47 -1.45
N VAL A 345 -12.72 -20.60 -1.68
CA VAL A 345 -13.57 -21.57 -0.98
C VAL A 345 -13.60 -22.88 -1.75
N SER A 346 -13.42 -24.00 -1.07
CA SER A 346 -13.40 -25.32 -1.71
C SER A 346 -14.77 -25.70 -2.30
N GLY A 347 -14.74 -26.41 -3.42
CA GLY A 347 -15.96 -26.92 -4.08
C GLY A 347 -16.71 -25.89 -4.91
N PHE A 348 -16.06 -24.78 -5.28
CA PHE A 348 -16.53 -23.82 -6.28
C PHE A 348 -15.84 -24.06 -7.62
N GLU A 349 -16.60 -24.16 -8.71
CA GLU A 349 -16.06 -24.50 -10.03
C GLU A 349 -15.13 -23.44 -10.61
N THR A 350 -15.41 -22.17 -10.31
CA THR A 350 -14.62 -21.04 -10.80
C THR A 350 -14.34 -20.05 -9.68
N ASN A 351 -13.08 -19.59 -9.61
CA ASN A 351 -12.62 -18.62 -8.63
C ASN A 351 -11.91 -17.48 -9.34
N TYR A 352 -12.13 -16.26 -8.87
CA TYR A 352 -11.60 -15.05 -9.49
C TYR A 352 -11.05 -14.10 -8.43
N ILE A 353 -10.05 -13.32 -8.86
CA ILE A 353 -9.55 -12.16 -8.14
C ILE A 353 -9.73 -10.95 -9.04
N ASN A 354 -10.57 -10.00 -8.61
CA ASN A 354 -10.57 -8.66 -9.20
C ASN A 354 -9.43 -7.86 -8.56
N ILE A 355 -8.68 -7.13 -9.38
CA ILE A 355 -7.56 -6.27 -8.97
C ILE A 355 -7.87 -4.86 -9.44
N VAL A 356 -7.66 -3.85 -8.59
CA VAL A 356 -7.67 -2.43 -8.97
C VAL A 356 -6.33 -1.82 -8.61
N ALA A 357 -5.54 -1.44 -9.60
CA ALA A 357 -4.17 -1.00 -9.41
C ALA A 357 -3.91 0.37 -10.06
N PRO A 358 -3.09 1.25 -9.44
CA PRO A 358 -2.57 2.44 -10.09
C PRO A 358 -1.86 2.06 -11.39
N ASN A 359 -2.01 2.87 -12.44
CA ASN A 359 -1.38 2.62 -13.74
C ASN A 359 0.16 2.46 -13.65
N ALA A 360 0.78 3.02 -12.61
CA ALA A 360 2.22 2.92 -12.35
C ALA A 360 2.72 1.52 -11.96
N VAL A 361 1.84 0.61 -11.53
CA VAL A 361 2.19 -0.78 -11.16
C VAL A 361 1.54 -1.84 -12.05
N VAL A 362 0.85 -1.42 -13.12
CA VAL A 362 0.33 -2.34 -14.15
C VAL A 362 1.49 -3.09 -14.80
N GLY A 363 1.42 -4.42 -14.83
CA GLY A 363 2.50 -5.28 -15.32
C GLY A 363 3.64 -5.52 -14.31
N LEU A 364 3.59 -4.89 -13.12
CA LEU A 364 4.60 -5.03 -12.06
C LEU A 364 4.05 -5.70 -10.79
N LEU A 365 2.73 -5.65 -10.57
CA LEU A 365 2.06 -6.40 -9.51
C LEU A 365 2.22 -7.89 -9.76
N THR A 366 2.55 -8.66 -8.72
CA THR A 366 2.71 -10.11 -8.79
C THR A 366 1.53 -10.85 -8.16
N LEU A 367 1.16 -11.97 -8.77
CA LEU A 367 0.25 -12.99 -8.23
C LEU A 367 1.07 -14.28 -8.12
N ASP A 368 1.17 -14.84 -6.92
CA ASP A 368 1.98 -16.02 -6.60
C ASP A 368 3.45 -15.90 -7.05
N GLY A 369 3.99 -14.68 -6.95
CA GLY A 369 5.35 -14.32 -7.37
C GLY A 369 5.49 -13.99 -8.85
N ASP A 370 4.50 -14.30 -9.69
CA ASP A 370 4.53 -14.05 -11.13
C ASP A 370 3.85 -12.71 -11.49
N PRO A 371 4.45 -11.86 -12.35
CA PRO A 371 3.83 -10.60 -12.76
C PRO A 371 2.49 -10.82 -13.48
N VAL A 372 1.45 -10.09 -13.06
CA VAL A 372 0.18 -10.04 -13.78
C VAL A 372 0.37 -9.20 -15.04
N SER A 373 0.29 -9.85 -16.21
CA SER A 373 0.50 -9.20 -17.51
C SER A 373 -0.33 -7.92 -17.68
N ALA A 374 0.31 -6.86 -18.17
CA ALA A 374 -0.33 -5.59 -18.49
C ALA A 374 -1.51 -5.74 -19.48
N SER A 375 -1.49 -6.76 -20.34
CA SER A 375 -2.58 -7.03 -21.30
C SER A 375 -3.89 -7.47 -20.64
N LYS A 376 -3.87 -7.92 -19.39
CA LYS A 376 -5.08 -8.28 -18.63
C LYS A 376 -5.76 -7.06 -18.00
N TYR A 377 -5.08 -5.92 -17.94
CA TYR A 377 -5.59 -4.70 -17.33
C TYR A 377 -6.40 -3.86 -18.32
N LYS A 378 -7.46 -3.23 -17.82
CA LYS A 378 -8.26 -2.24 -18.54
C LYS A 378 -8.33 -0.96 -17.72
N SER A 379 -8.08 0.19 -18.35
CA SER A 379 -8.14 1.50 -17.67
C SER A 379 -9.56 1.83 -17.21
N ILE A 380 -9.70 2.30 -15.98
CA ILE A 380 -10.98 2.75 -15.41
C ILE A 380 -11.16 4.23 -15.78
N GLY A 381 -11.65 4.49 -16.99
CA GLY A 381 -11.78 5.85 -17.53
C GLY A 381 -10.45 6.62 -17.46
N ALA A 382 -10.52 7.89 -17.04
CA ALA A 382 -9.35 8.76 -16.84
C ALA A 382 -8.85 8.80 -15.38
N SER A 383 -9.21 7.81 -14.55
CA SER A 383 -8.96 7.82 -13.10
C SER A 383 -7.49 7.70 -12.69
N GLY A 384 -6.62 7.23 -13.58
CA GLY A 384 -5.24 6.84 -13.23
C GLY A 384 -5.12 5.42 -12.65
N PHE A 385 -6.23 4.69 -12.56
CA PHE A 385 -6.28 3.29 -12.15
C PHE A 385 -6.71 2.39 -13.31
N SER A 386 -6.28 1.14 -13.25
CA SER A 386 -6.70 0.06 -14.15
C SER A 386 -7.19 -1.12 -13.32
N SER A 387 -8.14 -1.89 -13.86
CA SER A 387 -8.60 -3.13 -13.26
C SER A 387 -8.17 -4.35 -14.06
N ALA A 388 -7.95 -5.46 -13.38
CA ALA A 388 -7.79 -6.78 -13.99
C ALA A 388 -8.70 -7.78 -13.29
N GLN A 389 -9.12 -8.79 -14.02
CA GLN A 389 -9.96 -9.87 -13.51
C GLN A 389 -9.28 -11.19 -13.85
N ILE A 390 -8.82 -11.88 -12.82
CA ILE A 390 -7.94 -13.03 -12.96
C ILE A 390 -8.65 -14.27 -12.46
N GLN A 391 -8.84 -15.26 -13.32
CA GLN A 391 -9.28 -16.58 -12.85
C GLN A 391 -8.11 -17.28 -12.16
N VAL A 392 -8.38 -17.87 -11.00
CA VAL A 392 -7.40 -18.59 -10.19
C VAL A 392 -7.89 -20.01 -9.88
N SER A 393 -6.95 -20.91 -9.57
CA SER A 393 -7.25 -22.27 -9.12
C SER A 393 -7.75 -22.28 -7.68
N GLU A 394 -8.36 -23.38 -7.25
CA GLU A 394 -8.63 -23.59 -5.81
C GLU A 394 -7.32 -23.61 -5.02
N GLY A 395 -7.27 -22.91 -3.90
CA GLY A 395 -6.10 -22.76 -3.04
C GLY A 395 -6.05 -21.39 -2.36
N TRP A 396 -4.85 -20.97 -1.97
CA TRP A 396 -4.58 -19.60 -1.53
C TRP A 396 -3.57 -18.94 -2.45
N HIS A 397 -3.66 -17.61 -2.53
CA HIS A 397 -2.91 -16.79 -3.46
C HIS A 397 -2.30 -15.58 -2.77
N SER A 398 -1.05 -15.27 -3.11
CA SER A 398 -0.37 -14.06 -2.62
C SER A 398 -0.33 -13.00 -3.71
N LEU A 399 -0.72 -11.77 -3.39
CA LEU A 399 -0.60 -10.62 -4.28
C LEU A 399 0.29 -9.57 -3.66
N ASP A 400 1.24 -9.04 -4.43
CA ASP A 400 2.20 -8.05 -3.96
C ASP A 400 2.46 -6.96 -5.01
N ALA A 401 2.62 -5.72 -4.55
CA ALA A 401 3.04 -4.61 -5.39
C ALA A 401 3.79 -3.54 -4.59
N LYS A 402 4.52 -2.68 -5.30
CA LYS A 402 5.20 -1.52 -4.69
C LYS A 402 4.24 -0.37 -4.33
N LEU A 403 3.01 -0.38 -4.85
CA LEU A 403 1.95 0.58 -4.55
C LEU A 403 0.70 -0.12 -4.08
N ALA A 404 -0.19 0.65 -3.47
CA ALA A 404 -1.51 0.22 -3.03
C ALA A 404 -2.30 -0.31 -4.22
N PHE A 405 -2.98 -1.42 -4.05
CA PHE A 405 -3.99 -1.90 -4.97
C PHE A 405 -5.13 -2.56 -4.20
N GLY A 406 -6.32 -2.62 -4.78
CA GLY A 406 -7.44 -3.37 -4.23
C GLY A 406 -7.43 -4.79 -4.78
N ALA A 407 -7.74 -5.76 -3.93
CA ALA A 407 -7.91 -7.15 -4.30
C ALA A 407 -9.24 -7.68 -3.73
N PHE A 408 -10.00 -8.41 -4.54
CA PHE A 408 -11.34 -8.87 -4.21
C PHE A 408 -11.49 -10.33 -4.65
N GLN A 409 -11.72 -11.24 -3.72
CA GLN A 409 -11.86 -12.66 -3.99
C GLN A 409 -13.34 -13.00 -4.14
N TYR A 410 -13.67 -13.81 -5.15
CA TYR A 410 -15.01 -14.36 -5.30
C TYR A 410 -14.99 -15.65 -6.12
N GLY A 411 -16.08 -16.40 -6.08
CA GLY A 411 -16.23 -17.62 -6.87
C GLY A 411 -17.68 -17.96 -7.14
N PHE A 412 -17.88 -18.85 -8.12
CA PHE A 412 -19.20 -19.28 -8.57
C PHE A 412 -19.27 -20.79 -8.75
N ASN A 413 -20.40 -21.34 -8.34
CA ASN A 413 -20.94 -22.62 -8.78
C ASN A 413 -22.26 -22.38 -9.55
N SER A 414 -22.99 -23.42 -9.95
CA SER A 414 -24.25 -23.27 -10.70
C SER A 414 -25.26 -22.38 -9.99
N ASP A 415 -25.53 -22.68 -8.72
CA ASP A 415 -26.54 -22.04 -7.86
C ASP A 415 -25.93 -21.76 -6.45
N ASP A 416 -24.69 -21.27 -6.43
CA ASP A 416 -23.96 -20.96 -5.20
C ASP A 416 -22.85 -19.94 -5.55
N SER A 417 -22.51 -19.07 -4.62
CA SER A 417 -21.47 -18.07 -4.82
C SER A 417 -20.81 -17.65 -3.51
N TYR A 418 -19.72 -16.91 -3.57
CA TYR A 418 -19.15 -16.24 -2.40
C TYR A 418 -18.32 -15.05 -2.85
N GLY A 419 -18.16 -14.05 -1.98
CA GLY A 419 -17.21 -12.97 -2.23
C GLY A 419 -16.78 -12.26 -0.95
N PHE A 420 -15.61 -11.65 -0.95
CA PHE A 420 -15.13 -10.82 0.15
C PHE A 420 -13.97 -9.92 -0.30
N PRO A 421 -13.81 -8.73 0.33
CA PRO A 421 -12.63 -7.91 0.09
C PRO A 421 -11.39 -8.58 0.68
N GLY A 422 -10.26 -8.43 -0.01
CA GLY A 422 -9.02 -9.06 0.42
C GLY A 422 -8.43 -8.47 1.69
N GLY A 423 -8.80 -7.24 2.03
CA GLY A 423 -8.24 -6.48 3.14
C GLY A 423 -8.22 -4.99 2.82
N GLN A 424 -8.10 -4.18 3.84
CA GLN A 424 -8.03 -2.72 3.68
C GLN A 424 -7.40 -2.05 4.89
N SER A 425 -6.93 -0.82 4.70
CA SER A 425 -6.65 0.11 5.79
C SER A 425 -7.95 0.67 6.35
N PHE A 426 -7.97 0.93 7.65
CA PHE A 426 -9.06 1.57 8.39
C PHE A 426 -8.60 2.88 9.03
N SER A 427 -7.56 3.51 8.48
CA SER A 427 -7.23 4.90 8.79
C SER A 427 -8.52 5.74 8.76
N SER A 428 -8.67 6.69 9.69
CA SER A 428 -9.85 7.57 9.77
C SER A 428 -9.84 8.61 8.64
N ILE A 429 -9.91 8.15 7.38
CA ILE A 429 -9.82 8.96 6.17
C ILE A 429 -11.02 9.88 5.99
N ALA A 430 -12.15 9.60 6.65
CA ALA A 430 -13.30 10.50 6.70
C ALA A 430 -12.92 11.90 7.21
N SER A 431 -11.84 11.98 8.00
CA SER A 431 -11.31 13.24 8.54
C SER A 431 -10.29 13.94 7.62
N VAL A 432 -9.59 13.21 6.73
CA VAL A 432 -8.46 13.76 5.95
C VAL A 432 -8.93 14.79 4.92
N SER A 433 -8.27 15.95 4.93
CA SER A 433 -8.60 17.08 4.04
C SER A 433 -7.41 17.57 3.21
N ALA A 434 -6.17 17.34 3.67
CA ALA A 434 -4.97 17.84 3.00
C ALA A 434 -3.77 16.90 3.18
N VAL A 435 -2.93 16.82 2.14
CA VAL A 435 -1.56 16.33 2.20
C VAL A 435 -0.64 17.43 1.69
N THR A 436 0.48 17.66 2.38
CA THR A 436 1.52 18.60 1.95
C THR A 436 2.87 17.92 2.04
N ILE A 437 3.81 18.25 1.15
CA ILE A 437 5.15 17.65 1.15
C ILE A 437 6.22 18.73 1.38
N ALA A 438 7.09 18.48 2.36
CA ALA A 438 8.23 19.35 2.64
C ALA A 438 9.46 18.93 1.82
N THR A 439 10.19 19.92 1.29
CA THR A 439 11.49 19.72 0.65
C THR A 439 12.62 19.77 1.69
N PRO A 440 13.48 18.75 1.81
CA PRO A 440 14.60 18.73 2.76
C PRO A 440 15.75 19.69 2.39
N GLY A 441 15.69 20.31 1.22
CA GLY A 441 16.71 21.21 0.65
C GLY A 441 16.48 21.39 -0.85
N ALA A 442 17.23 22.29 -1.51
CA ALA A 442 17.09 22.50 -2.96
C ALA A 442 17.91 21.48 -3.79
N THR A 443 19.01 20.94 -3.25
CA THR A 443 19.96 20.11 -4.00
C THR A 443 20.62 18.99 -3.16
N ALA A 444 20.95 17.86 -3.78
CA ALA A 444 21.91 16.88 -3.23
C ALA A 444 22.63 16.09 -4.33
N PRO A 445 23.81 15.53 -4.05
CA PRO A 445 24.52 14.67 -5.00
C PRO A 445 23.70 13.47 -5.47
N ILE A 446 23.99 12.98 -6.68
CA ILE A 446 23.53 11.66 -7.12
C ILE A 446 24.00 10.55 -6.17
N ASN A 447 23.23 9.46 -6.10
CA ASN A 447 23.46 8.29 -5.26
C ASN A 447 23.51 8.55 -3.74
N THR A 448 23.01 9.71 -3.30
CA THR A 448 22.78 10.00 -1.87
C THR A 448 21.28 9.95 -1.55
N ALA A 449 20.93 9.55 -0.33
CA ALA A 449 19.55 9.52 0.10
C ALA A 449 19.02 10.96 0.23
N ALA A 450 17.87 11.22 -0.42
CA ALA A 450 17.07 12.42 -0.18
C ALA A 450 15.75 11.98 0.45
N CYS A 451 15.40 12.58 1.59
CA CYS A 451 14.25 12.21 2.39
C CYS A 451 13.20 13.33 2.40
N PHE A 452 11.97 13.00 2.09
CA PHE A 452 10.84 13.93 2.03
C PHE A 452 9.85 13.57 3.11
N THR A 453 9.25 14.58 3.74
CA THR A 453 8.24 14.39 4.77
C THR A 453 6.92 14.92 4.25
N ALA A 454 5.92 14.06 4.16
CA ALA A 454 4.55 14.47 3.94
C ALA A 454 3.84 14.71 5.28
N LEU A 455 2.99 15.73 5.35
CA LEU A 455 2.14 16.06 6.48
C LEU A 455 0.68 15.95 6.05
N VAL A 456 -0.08 15.10 6.73
CA VAL A 456 -1.51 14.84 6.49
C VAL A 456 -2.34 15.50 7.59
N LYS A 457 -3.39 16.23 7.19
CA LYS A 457 -4.26 16.97 8.11
C LYS A 457 -5.74 16.77 7.84
N ASP A 458 -6.53 16.96 8.89
CA ASP A 458 -7.99 16.95 8.82
C ASP A 458 -8.57 18.31 8.37
N GLN A 459 -9.89 18.38 8.25
CA GLN A 459 -10.62 19.61 7.88
C GLN A 459 -10.48 20.76 8.90
N TYR A 460 -9.99 20.48 10.11
CA TYR A 460 -9.71 21.45 11.17
C TYR A 460 -8.20 21.74 11.30
N ASN A 461 -7.40 21.33 10.31
CA ASN A 461 -5.95 21.53 10.26
C ASN A 461 -5.19 20.79 11.39
N LYS A 462 -5.79 19.75 11.98
CA LYS A 462 -5.13 18.85 12.95
C LYS A 462 -4.43 17.70 12.23
N PRO A 463 -3.30 17.19 12.75
CA PRO A 463 -2.62 16.03 12.17
C PRO A 463 -3.50 14.79 12.23
N VAL A 464 -3.43 13.95 11.17
CA VAL A 464 -4.12 12.66 11.14
C VAL A 464 -3.08 11.54 11.14
N SER A 465 -3.08 10.73 12.19
CA SER A 465 -2.20 9.57 12.31
C SER A 465 -2.72 8.38 11.52
N ASP A 466 -1.84 7.41 11.29
CA ASP A 466 -2.14 6.11 10.72
C ASP A 466 -2.68 6.17 9.30
N VAL A 467 -2.44 7.27 8.58
CA VAL A 467 -2.81 7.47 7.18
C VAL A 467 -1.65 7.07 6.28
N ARG A 468 -1.90 6.18 5.33
CA ARG A 468 -0.93 5.84 4.29
C ARG A 468 -0.74 7.00 3.31
N VAL A 469 0.51 7.33 3.03
CA VAL A 469 0.94 8.28 2.00
C VAL A 469 1.79 7.54 0.96
N ASP A 470 1.35 7.54 -0.29
CA ASP A 470 2.13 7.00 -1.41
C ASP A 470 3.07 8.07 -1.97
N PHE A 471 4.30 7.69 -2.30
CA PHE A 471 5.34 8.56 -2.85
C PHE A 471 5.81 8.06 -4.21
N ILE A 472 5.86 8.97 -5.17
CA ILE A 472 6.41 8.72 -6.50
C ILE A 472 7.47 9.79 -6.77
N SER A 473 8.73 9.39 -6.90
CA SER A 473 9.77 10.24 -7.47
C SER A 473 9.84 10.00 -8.98
N LYS A 474 9.83 11.06 -9.77
CA LYS A 474 10.06 11.04 -11.22
C LYS A 474 11.28 11.87 -11.54
N SER A 475 12.25 11.24 -12.20
CA SER A 475 13.40 11.87 -12.85
C SER A 475 13.33 11.62 -14.35
N LYS A 476 14.16 12.30 -15.14
CA LYS A 476 14.13 12.38 -16.62
C LYS A 476 13.87 11.03 -17.34
N ASN A 477 14.24 9.87 -16.76
CA ASN A 477 13.86 8.52 -17.21
C ASN A 477 13.85 7.44 -16.09
N ASN A 478 13.74 7.82 -14.81
CA ASN A 478 13.73 6.85 -13.71
C ASN A 478 12.69 7.26 -12.65
N ALA A 479 11.97 6.29 -12.10
CA ALA A 479 11.01 6.52 -11.05
C ALA A 479 11.28 5.60 -9.85
N SER A 480 11.37 6.18 -8.66
CA SER A 480 11.31 5.40 -7.43
C SER A 480 9.92 5.55 -6.83
N ILE A 481 9.40 4.46 -6.29
CA ILE A 481 8.03 4.39 -5.79
C ILE A 481 8.07 3.72 -4.43
N GLY A 482 7.30 4.23 -3.48
CA GLY A 482 7.10 3.64 -2.17
C GLY A 482 5.95 4.27 -1.42
N TYR A 483 5.78 3.91 -0.16
CA TYR A 483 4.76 4.49 0.71
C TYR A 483 5.27 4.57 2.16
N ALA A 484 4.63 5.39 2.97
CA ALA A 484 4.83 5.44 4.42
C ALA A 484 3.51 5.81 5.12
N THR A 485 3.34 5.34 6.36
CA THR A 485 2.16 5.65 7.19
C THR A 485 2.47 6.81 8.12
N THR A 486 1.51 7.73 8.30
CA THR A 486 1.70 8.87 9.20
C THR A 486 1.79 8.46 10.66
N ASN A 487 2.71 9.07 11.40
CA ASN A 487 2.79 8.90 12.86
C ASN A 487 1.75 9.77 13.60
N ALA A 488 1.81 9.81 14.93
CA ALA A 488 0.93 10.63 15.79
C ALA A 488 0.96 12.15 15.49
N SER A 489 2.02 12.64 14.83
CA SER A 489 2.14 14.04 14.37
C SER A 489 1.63 14.23 12.93
N GLY A 490 1.03 13.21 12.33
CA GLY A 490 0.50 13.26 10.97
C GLY A 490 1.58 13.27 9.89
N THR A 491 2.82 12.87 10.20
CA THR A 491 3.93 12.90 9.24
C THR A 491 4.35 11.52 8.75
N ALA A 492 4.62 11.41 7.44
CA ALA A 492 5.10 10.20 6.77
C ALA A 492 6.40 10.54 6.00
N ASP A 493 7.46 9.75 6.20
CA ASP A 493 8.78 10.01 5.62
C ASP A 493 9.11 9.03 4.49
N PHE A 494 9.66 9.55 3.38
CA PHE A 494 10.09 8.76 2.24
C PHE A 494 11.48 9.17 1.78
N CYS A 495 12.41 8.21 1.77
CA CYS A 495 13.78 8.43 1.30
C CYS A 495 14.05 7.63 0.02
N TYR A 496 14.72 8.24 -0.96
CA TYR A 496 15.23 7.51 -2.13
C TYR A 496 16.59 8.03 -2.60
N ASN A 497 17.31 7.16 -3.31
CA ASN A 497 18.60 7.45 -3.93
C ASN A 497 18.39 7.72 -5.42
N GLY A 498 18.53 8.97 -5.84
CA GLY A 498 18.45 9.37 -7.25
C GLY A 498 19.81 9.27 -7.91
N ALA A 499 19.89 8.56 -9.05
CA ALA A 499 21.14 8.30 -9.76
C ALA A 499 21.37 9.23 -10.97
N ILE A 500 20.40 10.06 -11.32
CA ILE A 500 20.41 10.91 -12.52
C ILE A 500 20.54 12.37 -12.10
N ILE A 501 21.46 13.10 -12.72
CA ILE A 501 21.62 14.55 -12.54
C ILE A 501 20.42 15.28 -13.16
N GLY A 502 19.88 16.28 -12.47
CA GLY A 502 18.75 17.09 -12.93
C GLY A 502 17.66 17.21 -11.89
N THR A 503 16.49 17.70 -12.29
CA THR A 503 15.35 17.88 -11.39
C THR A 503 14.58 16.57 -11.25
N ASP A 504 14.40 16.16 -9.99
CA ASP A 504 13.45 15.13 -9.59
C ASP A 504 12.18 15.81 -9.07
N THR A 505 11.02 15.29 -9.45
CA THR A 505 9.72 15.66 -8.88
C THR A 505 9.23 14.54 -7.99
N ILE A 506 8.95 14.83 -6.72
CA ILE A 506 8.42 13.88 -5.75
C ILE A 506 6.97 14.26 -5.49
N THR A 507 6.05 13.36 -5.80
CA THR A 507 4.63 13.52 -5.48
C THR A 507 4.30 12.65 -4.28
N ALA A 508 3.73 13.24 -3.23
CA ALA A 508 3.10 12.53 -2.12
C ALA A 508 1.58 12.54 -2.34
N SER A 509 0.92 11.41 -2.14
CA SER A 509 -0.53 11.29 -2.34
C SER A 509 -1.23 10.47 -1.26
N VAL A 510 -2.43 10.91 -0.89
CA VAL A 510 -3.41 10.18 -0.09
C VAL A 510 -4.71 10.15 -0.91
N GLY A 511 -5.03 9.00 -1.51
CA GLY A 511 -6.13 8.93 -2.47
C GLY A 511 -5.88 9.83 -3.68
N SER A 512 -6.73 10.84 -3.88
CA SER A 512 -6.50 11.87 -4.91
C SER A 512 -5.84 13.15 -4.40
N LEU A 513 -5.79 13.35 -3.08
CA LEU A 513 -5.05 14.48 -2.53
C LEU A 513 -3.60 14.23 -2.84
N ASN A 514 -2.94 15.21 -3.42
CA ASN A 514 -1.52 15.10 -3.72
C ASN A 514 -0.87 16.47 -3.59
N ASP A 515 0.39 16.44 -3.26
CA ASP A 515 1.27 17.59 -3.29
C ASP A 515 2.61 17.16 -3.88
N ALA A 516 3.32 18.09 -4.50
CA ALA A 516 4.56 17.80 -5.21
C ALA A 516 5.69 18.74 -4.80
N ALA A 517 6.82 18.13 -4.49
CA ALA A 517 8.09 18.79 -4.25
C ALA A 517 9.02 18.60 -5.46
N THR A 518 9.86 19.60 -5.75
CA THR A 518 10.96 19.47 -6.70
C THR A 518 12.29 19.53 -5.97
N PHE A 519 13.26 18.80 -6.50
CA PHE A 519 14.59 18.66 -5.90
C PHE A 519 15.64 18.46 -6.99
N ILE A 520 16.83 19.06 -6.87
CA ILE A 520 17.86 18.98 -7.91
C ILE A 520 18.98 18.02 -7.50
N ARG A 521 19.20 17.00 -8.31
CA ARG A 521 20.37 16.10 -8.23
C ARG A 521 21.58 16.73 -8.89
N THR A 522 22.65 16.88 -8.13
CA THR A 522 23.92 17.46 -8.60
C THR A 522 25.02 16.40 -8.67
N ASN A 523 26.14 16.74 -9.31
CA ASN A 523 27.33 15.90 -9.28
C ASN A 523 27.91 15.90 -7.84
N PRO A 524 28.50 14.80 -7.34
CA PRO A 524 29.19 14.81 -6.05
C PRO A 524 30.26 15.90 -6.06
N ALA A 525 30.38 16.66 -4.96
CA ALA A 525 31.42 17.67 -4.85
C ALA A 525 32.80 16.99 -4.83
N HIS A 526 33.56 17.15 -5.91
CA HIS A 526 34.97 16.76 -5.93
C HIS A 526 35.77 17.86 -5.21
N SER A 527 36.35 17.55 -4.05
CA SER A 527 37.32 18.44 -3.40
C SER A 527 38.73 18.02 -3.80
N LEU A 528 39.44 18.90 -4.53
CA LEU A 528 40.87 18.76 -4.75
C LEU A 528 41.61 19.32 -3.52
N ARG A 529 42.31 18.46 -2.78
CA ARG A 529 43.22 18.90 -1.71
C ARG A 529 44.62 19.07 -2.29
N PHE A 530 45.11 20.31 -2.33
CA PHE A 530 46.51 20.58 -2.66
C PHE A 530 47.33 20.60 -1.37
N ASN A 531 48.22 19.62 -1.19
CA ASN A 531 49.25 19.67 -0.15
C ASN A 531 50.45 20.48 -0.68
N GLY A 532 50.48 21.78 -0.38
CA GLY A 532 51.65 22.62 -0.66
C GLY A 532 51.27 24.08 -0.91
N GLN A 533 52.00 24.99 -0.27
CA GLN A 533 51.77 26.43 -0.32
C GLN A 533 51.81 26.98 -1.75
N SER A 534 50.73 27.62 -2.21
CA SER A 534 50.81 28.76 -3.12
C SER A 534 49.47 29.48 -3.24
N ASN A 535 49.52 30.81 -3.18
CA ASN A 535 48.43 31.73 -3.53
C ASN A 535 48.03 31.56 -5.00
N ILE A 536 46.97 30.80 -5.27
CA ILE A 536 46.33 30.78 -6.58
C ILE A 536 44.91 31.29 -6.39
N GLY A 537 44.58 32.38 -7.09
CA GLY A 537 43.24 32.98 -7.08
C GLY A 537 42.16 31.97 -7.49
N LYS A 538 40.90 32.34 -7.20
CA LYS A 538 39.68 31.61 -7.57
C LYS A 538 39.85 30.80 -8.87
N ILE A 539 39.76 29.48 -8.76
CA ILE A 539 39.65 28.60 -9.92
C ILE A 539 38.15 28.40 -10.15
N ASP A 540 37.59 29.15 -11.11
CA ASP A 540 36.26 28.86 -11.66
C ASP A 540 36.41 27.75 -12.70
N ILE A 541 35.91 26.57 -12.38
CA ILE A 541 35.75 25.44 -13.32
C ILE A 541 34.41 25.62 -14.03
N GLY A 542 34.45 26.08 -15.28
CA GLY A 542 33.28 26.14 -16.16
C GLY A 542 33.03 24.79 -16.86
N GLU A 543 31.83 24.59 -17.38
CA GLU A 543 31.37 23.36 -18.08
C GLU A 543 32.26 22.89 -19.26
N ALA A 544 33.31 23.62 -19.62
CA ALA A 544 34.25 23.26 -20.68
C ALA A 544 35.33 22.24 -20.27
N ASP A 545 35.56 21.98 -18.97
CA ASP A 545 36.69 21.17 -18.49
C ASP A 545 36.39 19.67 -18.31
N LEU A 546 35.20 19.19 -18.69
CA LEU A 546 34.78 17.78 -18.55
C LEU A 546 34.97 16.91 -19.80
N PHE A 547 35.71 17.37 -20.82
CA PHE A 547 35.99 16.54 -21.99
C PHE A 547 37.26 15.72 -21.78
N ILE A 548 37.11 14.39 -21.81
CA ILE A 548 38.25 13.45 -21.82
C ILE A 548 39.09 13.74 -23.07
N HIS A 549 40.20 14.46 -22.90
CA HIS A 549 41.14 14.82 -23.94
C HIS A 549 42.04 13.60 -24.25
N GLN A 550 41.94 13.04 -25.46
CA GLN A 550 42.84 11.98 -25.92
C GLN A 550 43.48 12.35 -27.26
N ILE A 551 44.69 12.91 -27.20
CA ILE A 551 45.65 12.93 -28.29
C ILE A 551 46.19 11.53 -28.47
N LYS A 552 46.17 11.06 -29.71
CA LYS A 552 46.81 9.81 -30.11
C LYS A 552 47.98 10.13 -31.02
N THR A 553 49.15 9.61 -30.69
CA THR A 553 50.38 9.71 -31.49
C THR A 553 50.74 8.34 -32.06
N TYR A 554 50.93 8.21 -33.37
CA TYR A 554 51.32 6.95 -34.01
C TYR A 554 52.12 7.17 -35.31
N PRO A 555 53.19 6.39 -35.60
CA PRO A 555 53.82 5.42 -34.71
C PRO A 555 54.52 6.12 -33.54
N ASN A 556 54.62 5.43 -32.40
CA ASN A 556 55.32 5.92 -31.22
C ASN A 556 55.83 4.69 -30.43
N PRO A 557 57.12 4.31 -30.52
CA PRO A 557 58.24 5.10 -31.05
C PRO A 557 58.20 5.39 -32.55
N ALA A 558 58.66 6.57 -32.96
CA ALA A 558 58.73 7.03 -34.34
C ALA A 558 60.17 7.08 -34.88
N LYS A 559 60.30 6.84 -36.19
CA LYS A 559 61.57 6.97 -36.92
C LYS A 559 61.67 8.29 -37.68
N ASN A 560 60.74 8.49 -38.62
CA ASN A 560 60.75 9.62 -39.55
C ASN A 560 59.53 10.52 -39.40
N TYR A 561 58.40 10.00 -38.92
CA TYR A 561 57.18 10.79 -38.74
C TYR A 561 56.34 10.30 -37.55
N VAL A 562 55.48 11.19 -37.04
CA VAL A 562 54.43 10.88 -36.05
C VAL A 562 53.12 11.49 -36.54
N ASP A 563 52.08 10.69 -36.71
CA ASP A 563 50.71 11.19 -36.87
C ASP A 563 50.14 11.54 -35.50
N VAL A 564 49.70 12.78 -35.36
CA VAL A 564 49.01 13.29 -34.17
C VAL A 564 47.54 13.43 -34.53
N ARG A 565 46.68 12.74 -33.79
CA ARG A 565 45.21 12.83 -33.88
C ARG A 565 44.65 13.42 -32.61
N TRP A 566 43.64 14.28 -32.75
CA TRP A 566 42.94 14.91 -31.62
C TRP A 566 41.43 14.95 -31.88
N ASN A 567 40.66 15.37 -30.88
CA ASN A 567 39.20 15.46 -30.97
C ASN A 567 38.77 16.47 -32.05
N ALA A 568 37.76 16.11 -32.87
CA ALA A 568 37.21 16.96 -33.93
C ALA A 568 36.67 18.33 -33.45
N ILE A 569 36.50 18.54 -32.14
CA ILE A 569 36.19 19.86 -31.59
C ILE A 569 37.31 20.87 -31.89
N PHE A 570 38.59 20.46 -31.77
CA PHE A 570 39.72 21.36 -32.07
C PHE A 570 39.93 21.59 -33.57
N SER A 571 39.32 20.78 -34.46
CA SER A 571 39.45 21.02 -35.91
C SER A 571 38.67 22.26 -36.38
N LYS A 572 37.89 22.88 -35.50
CA LYS A 572 37.18 24.15 -35.74
C LYS A 572 37.92 25.38 -35.19
N THR A 573 38.98 25.20 -34.40
CA THR A 573 39.75 26.26 -33.73
C THR A 573 41.18 26.32 -34.26
N ASP A 574 41.79 27.51 -34.26
CA ASP A 574 43.22 27.62 -34.57
C ASP A 574 44.05 27.08 -33.41
N ILE A 575 44.78 26.00 -33.66
CA ILE A 575 45.71 25.38 -32.70
C ILE A 575 47.14 25.42 -33.22
N ILE A 576 48.10 25.30 -32.30
CA ILE A 576 49.53 25.21 -32.55
C ILE A 576 50.06 23.95 -31.88
N LEU A 577 50.85 23.16 -32.60
CA LEU A 577 51.55 21.99 -32.10
C LEU A 577 53.00 22.39 -31.78
N ASN A 578 53.41 22.32 -30.52
CA ASN A 578 54.78 22.59 -30.08
C ASN A 578 55.43 21.30 -29.56
N VAL A 579 56.59 20.93 -30.07
CA VAL A 579 57.37 19.77 -29.60
C VAL A 579 58.57 20.28 -28.82
N TYR A 580 58.74 19.79 -27.60
CA TYR A 580 59.85 20.12 -26.71
C TYR A 580 60.71 18.89 -26.46
N ASP A 581 62.02 19.07 -26.29
CA ASP A 581 62.89 18.01 -25.76
C ASP A 581 62.76 17.87 -24.23
N VAL A 582 63.44 16.88 -23.64
CA VAL A 582 63.40 16.62 -22.19
C VAL A 582 63.96 17.76 -21.32
N SER A 583 64.74 18.68 -21.90
CA SER A 583 65.23 19.87 -21.19
C SER A 583 64.23 21.03 -21.21
N GLY A 584 63.11 20.88 -21.93
CA GLY A 584 62.10 21.91 -22.12
C GLY A 584 62.41 22.90 -23.26
N LYS A 585 63.44 22.63 -24.08
CA LYS A 585 63.75 23.45 -25.24
C LYS A 585 62.79 23.12 -26.38
N LEU A 586 62.23 24.16 -27.01
CA LEU A 586 61.33 24.02 -28.16
C LEU A 586 62.13 23.49 -29.37
N ALA A 587 61.74 22.29 -29.84
CA ALA A 587 62.36 21.60 -30.97
C ALA A 587 61.61 21.84 -32.28
N MET A 588 60.29 22.02 -32.24
CA MET A 588 59.45 22.23 -33.43
C MET A 588 58.15 22.95 -33.09
N THR A 589 57.66 23.78 -34.00
CA THR A 589 56.31 24.36 -33.96
C THR A 589 55.61 24.16 -35.30
N LEU A 590 54.33 23.78 -35.27
CA LEU A 590 53.52 23.58 -36.47
C LEU A 590 52.09 24.07 -36.27
N LYS A 591 51.49 24.67 -37.31
CA LYS A 591 50.06 24.97 -37.38
C LYS A 591 49.37 23.90 -38.25
N PRO A 592 48.52 23.02 -37.71
CA PRO A 592 47.94 21.92 -38.47
C PRO A 592 46.82 22.34 -39.43
N GLY A 593 46.22 23.52 -39.23
CA GLY A 593 45.03 23.97 -39.95
C GLY A 593 43.74 23.36 -39.38
N LYS A 594 42.62 23.53 -40.10
CA LYS A 594 41.30 23.01 -39.70
C LYS A 594 41.15 21.50 -39.98
N THR A 595 41.96 20.69 -39.34
CA THR A 595 41.94 19.22 -39.43
C THR A 595 41.86 18.60 -38.03
N ASN A 596 41.53 17.31 -37.93
CA ASN A 596 41.57 16.54 -36.68
C ASN A 596 42.82 15.63 -36.59
N MET A 597 43.74 15.79 -37.52
CA MET A 597 44.98 15.03 -37.63
C MET A 597 46.05 15.82 -38.37
N LYS A 598 47.31 15.66 -37.96
CA LYS A 598 48.48 16.14 -38.70
C LYS A 598 49.65 15.19 -38.55
N ARG A 599 50.34 14.94 -39.66
CA ARG A 599 51.64 14.26 -39.69
C ARG A 599 52.76 15.25 -39.37
N LEU A 600 53.54 14.94 -38.35
CA LEU A 600 54.78 15.64 -38.00
C LEU A 600 55.96 14.90 -38.63
N ASP A 601 56.81 15.60 -39.39
CA ASP A 601 58.11 15.09 -39.81
C ASP A 601 59.10 15.24 -38.65
N VAL A 602 59.59 14.12 -38.13
CA VAL A 602 60.52 14.07 -36.99
C VAL A 602 61.89 13.53 -37.40
N SER A 603 62.14 13.39 -38.71
CA SER A 603 63.41 12.90 -39.25
C SER A 603 64.62 13.76 -38.87
N GLY A 604 64.42 15.04 -38.55
CA GLY A 604 65.45 15.95 -38.04
C GLY A 604 65.73 15.85 -36.53
N LEU A 605 64.89 15.15 -35.76
CA LEU A 605 65.03 15.03 -34.30
C LEU A 605 65.97 13.87 -33.92
N GLY A 606 66.70 14.01 -32.80
CA GLY A 606 67.59 12.96 -32.29
C GLY A 606 66.81 11.82 -31.61
N ASN A 607 67.48 10.71 -31.32
CA ASN A 607 66.90 9.64 -30.51
C ASN A 607 66.61 10.16 -29.10
N GLY A 608 65.40 9.95 -28.60
CA GLY A 608 65.03 10.42 -27.27
C GLY A 608 63.54 10.64 -27.06
N LEU A 609 63.25 11.24 -25.91
CA LEU A 609 61.90 11.56 -25.48
C LEU A 609 61.58 13.02 -25.77
N TYR A 610 60.40 13.26 -26.33
CA TYR A 610 59.87 14.58 -26.63
C TYR A 610 58.45 14.75 -26.06
N LEU A 611 58.11 15.98 -25.68
CA LEU A 611 56.79 16.37 -25.23
C LEU A 611 56.11 17.21 -26.32
N LEU A 612 55.03 16.69 -26.89
CA LEU A 612 54.13 17.43 -27.75
C LEU A 612 53.12 18.19 -26.89
N LYS A 613 52.93 19.48 -27.14
CA LYS A 613 51.88 20.32 -26.56
C LYS A 613 50.99 20.86 -27.68
N VAL A 614 49.69 20.74 -27.48
CA VAL A 614 48.68 21.41 -28.30
C VAL A 614 48.29 22.69 -27.60
N VAL A 615 48.46 23.81 -28.29
CA VAL A 615 48.24 25.16 -27.77
C VAL A 615 47.09 25.78 -28.53
N SER A 616 46.08 26.26 -27.82
CA SER A 616 44.99 27.08 -28.36
C SER A 616 44.86 28.33 -27.50
N ASN A 617 44.64 29.49 -28.12
CA ASN A 617 44.55 30.78 -27.42
C ASN A 617 45.68 31.01 -26.39
N SER A 618 46.91 30.65 -26.77
CA SER A 618 48.12 30.79 -25.93
C SER A 618 48.15 29.92 -24.66
N GLN A 619 47.21 29.00 -24.48
CA GLN A 619 47.21 28.02 -23.40
C GLN A 619 47.45 26.61 -23.94
N THR A 620 48.23 25.81 -23.20
CA THR A 620 48.37 24.39 -23.52
C THR A 620 47.07 23.70 -23.14
N VAL A 621 46.32 23.24 -24.14
CA VAL A 621 45.05 22.54 -23.93
C VAL A 621 45.25 21.04 -23.76
N GLU A 622 46.34 20.50 -24.31
CA GLU A 622 46.63 19.07 -24.19
C GLU A 622 48.11 18.77 -24.45
N SER A 623 48.60 17.62 -23.99
CA SER A 623 49.98 17.18 -24.25
C SER A 623 50.08 15.68 -24.47
N ALA A 624 51.09 15.26 -25.22
CA ALA A 624 51.37 13.85 -25.49
C ALA A 624 52.87 13.58 -25.51
N LYS A 625 53.23 12.35 -25.14
CA LYS A 625 54.59 11.84 -25.19
C LYS A 625 54.92 11.38 -26.61
N ILE A 626 56.07 11.78 -27.16
CA ILE A 626 56.61 11.24 -28.43
C ILE A 626 57.99 10.65 -28.14
N VAL A 627 58.24 9.40 -28.55
CA VAL A 627 59.54 8.75 -28.47
C VAL A 627 60.11 8.65 -29.88
N ILE A 628 61.33 9.15 -30.09
CA ILE A 628 62.05 9.01 -31.37
C ILE A 628 63.13 7.95 -31.20
N GLN A 629 63.11 6.94 -32.07
CA GLN A 629 64.05 5.83 -32.08
C GLN A 629 64.34 5.42 -33.52
N LYS A 630 65.41 5.97 -34.10
CA LYS A 630 65.87 5.73 -35.47
C LYS A 630 66.53 4.37 -35.63
#